data_AF-A0A948RB13-F1
#
_entry.id   AF-A0A948RB13-F1
#
_cell.length_a   1.000
_cell.length_b   1.000
_cell.length_c   1.000
_cell.angle_alpha   90.00
_cell.angle_beta   90.00
_cell.angle_gamma   90.00
#
_symmetry.space_group_name_H-M   'P 1'
#
loop_
_entity.id
_entity.type
_entity.pdbx_description
1 polymer ?
#
loop_
_entity_poly.entity_id
_entity_poly.type
_entity_poly.pdbx_seq_one_letter_code
_entity_poly.pdbx_strand_id
1 'polypeptide(L)' 'MALSESDTRAKLIDPALHACGWTEDLIRREETAGSIVIEDGRPRKKAKGRVDYTLRVKVNPETQPVAVALIEAKAEN' A
#
# COMPACT_ATOMS: atom_id res chain seq x y z
N MET A 1 -23.89 -2.13 -4.62
CA MET A 1 -23.24 -0.86 -4.22
C MET A 1 -21.76 -1.11 -4.37
N ALA A 2 -21.05 -0.35 -5.21
CA ALA A 2 -19.66 -0.62 -5.52
C ALA A 2 -18.76 -0.44 -4.27
N LEU A 3 -17.74 -1.29 -4.11
CA LEU A 3 -16.81 -1.19 -2.99
C LEU A 3 -15.98 0.10 -3.09
N SER A 4 -15.81 0.79 -1.96
CA SER A 4 -14.83 1.88 -1.85
C SER A 4 -13.40 1.35 -2.06
N GLU A 5 -12.43 2.24 -2.27
CA GLU A 5 -11.00 1.83 -2.32
C GLU A 5 -10.58 1.10 -1.04
N SER A 6 -11.00 1.59 0.13
CA SER A 6 -10.70 0.95 1.41
C SER A 6 -11.39 -0.43 1.53
N ASP A 7 -12.62 -0.55 1.05
CA ASP A 7 -13.32 -1.83 1.01
C ASP A 7 -12.68 -2.81 0.03
N THR A 8 -12.22 -2.33 -1.13
CA THR A 8 -11.54 -3.15 -2.16
C THR A 8 -10.25 -3.73 -1.58
N ARG A 9 -9.48 -2.93 -0.83
CA ARG A 9 -8.30 -3.41 -0.09
C ARG A 9 -8.66 -4.55 0.85
N ALA A 10 -9.58 -4.30 1.77
CA ALA A 10 -9.89 -5.23 2.85
C ALA A 10 -10.64 -6.49 2.39
N LYS A 11 -11.52 -6.37 1.38
CA LYS A 11 -12.41 -7.45 0.94
C LYS A 11 -11.89 -8.23 -0.25
N LEU A 12 -11.04 -7.63 -1.10
CA LEU A 12 -10.56 -8.25 -2.33
C LEU A 12 -9.04 -8.42 -2.34
N ILE A 13 -8.26 -7.35 -2.11
CA ILE A 13 -6.80 -7.39 -2.27
C ILE A 13 -6.12 -8.16 -1.13
N ASP A 14 -6.44 -7.85 0.13
CA ASP A 14 -5.84 -8.54 1.29
C ASP A 14 -6.09 -10.06 1.22
N PRO A 15 -7.32 -10.56 0.99
CA PRO A 15 -7.56 -11.99 0.81
C PRO A 15 -6.82 -12.60 -0.38
N ALA A 16 -6.73 -11.88 -1.51
CA ALA A 16 -6.03 -12.37 -2.70
C ALA A 16 -4.52 -12.50 -2.48
N LEU A 17 -3.91 -11.53 -1.79
CA LEU A 17 -2.50 -11.59 -1.41
C LEU A 17 -2.21 -12.78 -0.50
N HIS A 18 -3.04 -12.98 0.54
CA HIS A 18 -2.92 -14.13 1.44
C HIS A 18 -3.13 -15.46 0.72
N ALA A 19 -4.12 -15.55 -0.17
CA ALA A 19 -4.36 -16.74 -0.99
C ALA A 19 -3.17 -17.07 -1.92
N CYS A 20 -2.43 -16.05 -2.37
CA CYS A 20 -1.21 -16.21 -3.15
C CYS A 20 0.03 -16.50 -2.28
N GLY A 21 -0.12 -16.68 -0.97
CA GLY A 21 0.97 -17.00 -0.05
C GLY A 21 1.80 -15.79 0.41
N TRP A 22 1.38 -14.57 0.10
CA TRP A 22 2.00 -13.38 0.69
C TRP A 22 1.62 -13.28 2.17
N THR A 23 2.60 -13.36 3.04
CA THR A 23 2.45 -13.24 4.49
C THR A 23 2.71 -11.81 4.95
N GLU A 24 2.23 -11.49 6.15
CA GLU A 24 2.33 -10.15 6.72
C GLU A 24 3.78 -9.63 6.87
N ASP A 25 4.77 -10.52 6.98
CA ASP A 25 6.18 -10.11 7.02
C ASP A 25 6.75 -9.72 5.64
N LEU A 26 6.08 -10.15 4.56
CA LEU A 26 6.42 -9.87 3.16
C LEU A 26 5.60 -8.69 2.60
N ILE A 27 4.47 -8.35 3.23
CA ILE A 27 3.60 -7.23 2.84
C ILE A 27 3.93 -5.99 3.67
N ARG A 28 4.14 -4.85 3.01
CA ARG A 28 4.19 -3.54 3.68
C ARG A 28 3.04 -2.68 3.19
N ARG A 29 2.07 -2.42 4.06
CA ARG A 29 0.95 -1.49 3.81
C ARG A 29 1.36 -0.08 4.19
N GLU A 30 1.21 0.88 3.29
CA GLU A 30 1.70 2.22 3.53
C GLU A 30 0.60 3.16 4.03
N GLU A 31 0.36 3.15 5.34
CA GLU A 31 -0.46 4.17 6.00
C GLU A 31 0.41 5.33 6.45
N THR A 32 0.56 6.39 5.65
CA THR A 32 1.16 7.62 6.22
C THR A 32 0.42 8.84 5.73
N ALA A 33 0.20 9.74 6.67
CA ALA A 33 -0.34 11.05 6.39
C ALA A 33 0.55 11.75 5.35
N GLY A 34 -0.06 12.21 4.24
CA GLY A 34 0.64 13.00 3.24
C GLY A 34 1.34 14.19 3.89
N SER A 35 2.56 14.49 3.45
CA SER A 35 3.34 15.61 3.94
C SER A 35 2.57 16.92 3.77
N ILE A 36 2.60 17.78 4.78
CA ILE A 36 2.14 19.17 4.64
C ILE A 36 3.28 19.95 3.99
N VAL A 37 3.00 20.55 2.84
CA VAL A 37 3.90 21.47 2.14
C VAL A 37 3.34 22.88 2.23
N ILE A 38 4.19 23.89 2.24
CA ILE A 38 3.75 25.29 2.16
C ILE A 38 3.87 25.70 0.68
N GLU A 39 2.74 25.92 0.03
CA GLU A 39 2.65 26.45 -1.33
C GLU A 39 1.95 27.81 -1.27
N ASP A 40 2.53 28.83 -1.91
CA ASP A 40 2.02 30.21 -1.89
C ASP A 40 1.75 30.77 -0.48
N GLY A 41 2.62 30.42 0.49
CA GLY A 41 2.48 30.86 1.89
C GLY A 41 1.33 30.20 2.65
N ARG A 42 0.66 29.20 2.06
CA ARG A 42 -0.43 28.46 2.71
C ARG A 42 -0.05 26.98 2.86
N PRO A 43 -0.34 26.35 4.02
CA PRO A 43 -0.15 24.92 4.17
C PRO A 43 -1.14 24.19 3.25
N ARG A 44 -0.62 23.35 2.36
CA ARG A 44 -1.36 22.39 1.55
C ARG A 44 -0.91 20.99 1.89
N LYS A 45 -1.87 20.07 1.98
CA LYS A 45 -1.57 18.64 2.11
C LYS A 45 -1.22 18.11 0.73
N LYS A 46 -0.01 17.57 0.53
CA LYS A 46 0.32 16.92 -0.74
C LYS A 46 -0.59 15.71 -0.95
N ALA A 47 -0.98 15.48 -2.21
CA ALA A 47 -1.63 14.24 -2.61
C ALA A 47 -0.73 13.05 -2.24
N LYS A 48 -1.33 11.99 -1.70
CA LYS A 48 -0.65 10.79 -1.20
C LYS A 48 0.26 10.24 -2.30
N GLY A 49 1.58 10.31 -2.10
CA GLY A 49 2.58 9.65 -2.95
C GLY A 49 3.04 8.34 -2.35
N ARG A 50 2.16 7.65 -1.63
CA ARG A 50 2.48 6.41 -0.92
C ARG A 50 1.62 5.30 -1.49
N VAL A 51 2.28 4.18 -1.74
CA VAL A 51 1.73 3.03 -2.46
C VAL A 51 0.94 2.18 -1.48
N ASP A 52 -0.26 1.72 -1.83
CA ASP A 52 -1.07 0.96 -0.87
C ASP A 52 -0.34 -0.29 -0.33
N TYR A 53 0.34 -1.02 -1.23
CA TYR A 53 1.13 -2.20 -0.88
C TYR A 53 2.49 -2.20 -1.56
N THR A 54 3.53 -2.45 -0.76
CA THR A 54 4.84 -2.91 -1.26
C THR A 54 4.99 -4.38 -0.92
N LEU A 55 5.14 -5.23 -1.93
CA LEU A 55 5.43 -6.66 -1.79
C LEU A 55 6.94 -6.87 -1.78
N ARG A 56 7.42 -7.62 -0.80
CA ARG A 56 8.86 -7.81 -0.55
C ARG A 56 9.19 -9.27 -0.34
N VAL A 57 10.33 -9.72 -0.85
CA VAL A 57 10.81 -11.09 -0.67
C VAL A 57 12.10 -11.10 0.15
N LYS A 58 12.20 -12.02 1.10
CA LYS A 58 13.47 -12.34 1.78
C LYS A 58 14.18 -13.41 0.97
N VAL A 59 15.32 -13.06 0.38
CA VAL A 59 16.15 -14.02 -0.37
C VAL A 59 16.95 -14.89 0.61
N ASN A 60 17.44 -14.29 1.70
CA ASN A 60 18.06 -15.00 2.82
C ASN A 60 17.44 -14.55 4.15
N PRO A 61 17.40 -15.40 5.20
CA PRO A 61 16.82 -15.06 6.50
C PRO A 61 17.40 -13.79 7.15
N GLU A 62 18.71 -13.59 6.98
CA GLU A 62 19.46 -12.49 7.60
C GLU A 62 19.51 -11.22 6.73
N THR A 63 18.85 -11.21 5.57
CA THR A 63 18.91 -10.09 4.63
C THR A 63 17.67 -9.21 4.71
N GLN A 64 17.84 -7.94 4.39
CA GLN A 64 16.73 -7.02 4.25
C GLN A 64 15.80 -7.51 3.11
N PRO A 65 14.47 -7.55 3.33
CA PRO A 65 13.52 -7.90 2.28
C PRO A 65 13.62 -6.95 1.09
N VAL A 66 13.70 -7.50 -0.12
CA VAL A 66 13.80 -6.76 -1.38
C VAL A 66 12.40 -6.50 -1.92
N ALA A 67 12.09 -5.24 -2.26
CA ALA A 67 10.83 -4.90 -2.91
C ALA A 67 10.80 -5.46 -4.33
N VAL A 68 9.72 -6.18 -4.68
CA VAL A 68 9.56 -6.83 -5.98
C VAL A 68 8.32 -6.38 -6.74
N ALA A 69 7.31 -5.85 -6.03
CA ALA A 69 6.10 -5.34 -6.65
C ALA A 69 5.43 -4.26 -5.80
N LEU A 70 4.62 -3.45 -6.48
CA LEU A 70 3.83 -2.35 -5.94
C LEU A 70 2.38 -2.53 -6.37
N ILE A 71 1.43 -2.34 -5.46
CA ILE A 71 -0.01 -2.41 -5.76
C ILE A 71 -0.67 -1.16 -5.20
N GLU A 72 -1.50 -0.54 -6.05
CA GLU A 72 -2.35 0.59 -5.70
C GLU A 72 -3.81 0.15 -5.85
N ALA A 73 -4.60 0.27 -4.79
CA ALA A 73 -6.01 -0.07 -4.82
C ALA A 73 -6.82 1.03 -5.51
N LYS A 74 -7.96 0.64 -6.06
CA LYS A 74 -8.98 1.55 -6.61
C LYS A 74 -10.34 1.08 -6.14
N ALA A 75 -11.34 1.95 -6.21
CA ALA A 75 -12.73 1.54 -5.98
C ALA A 75 -13.14 0.50 -7.02
N GLU A 76 -14.05 -0.41 -6.63
CA GLU A 76 -14.66 -1.35 -7.56
C GLU A 76 -15.58 -0.58 -8.53
N ASN A 77 -15.60 -0.97 -9.81
CA ASN A 77 -16.38 -0.30 -10.85
C ASN A 77 -17.86 -0.69 -10.83
#